data_AF-A0A2W7QEI3-F1
#
_entry.id   AF-A0A2W7QEI3-F1
#
_cell.length_a   1.000
_cell.length_b   1.000
_cell.length_c   1.000
_cell.angle_alpha   90.00
_cell.angle_beta   90.00
_cell.angle_gamma   90.00
#
_symmetry.space_group_name_H-M   'P 1'
#
loop_
_entity.id
_entity.type
_entity.pdbx_description
1 polymer ?
#
loop_
_entity_poly.entity_id
_entity_poly.type
_entity_poly.pdbx_seq_one_letter_code
_entity_poly.pdbx_strand_id
1 'polypeptide(L)'
;MKELKYPLLILTLVLILLVLLFLKVNNDTAEDFSLNLITEILGIFITVLLIDLVIKRKDDREKKKILKNTFAQFKIPAQNLLSFFASIYKASTDTKPKEWNTDYKSLLSTEQFYDSIKHLDFLKTAPVTPSTNWINHSHHQMTGIKNGFEKIIDKYAFALDSQIISDLEWLTNNWIINILSSGPIILASDQSMNHKREYFCLLAIQNETGIEDNPIKELIDKVFEVAEYFKSITDETSDIHYSDSLWQENMSPKLSESRVSVT
;
A
#
# COMPACT_ATOMS: atom_id res chain seq x y z
N MET A 1 -6.95 24.77 11.98
CA MET A 1 -5.77 25.58 11.59
C MET A 1 -6.10 27.02 11.14
N LYS A 2 -7.30 27.35 10.62
CA LYS A 2 -7.70 28.75 10.34
C LYS A 2 -7.98 29.56 11.61
N GLU A 3 -8.52 28.94 12.66
CA GLU A 3 -9.00 29.67 13.83
C GLU A 3 -7.90 30.20 14.76
N LEU A 4 -6.71 29.59 14.80
CA LEU A 4 -5.58 30.10 15.59
C LEU A 4 -4.77 31.21 14.92
N LYS A 5 -4.92 31.40 13.60
CA LYS A 5 -4.21 32.48 12.90
C LYS A 5 -4.68 33.86 13.32
N TYR A 6 -5.99 34.01 13.55
CA TYR A 6 -6.61 35.27 13.95
C TYR A 6 -6.15 35.78 15.32
N PRO A 7 -6.17 35.00 16.42
CA PRO A 7 -5.70 35.46 17.71
C PRO A 7 -4.20 35.79 17.70
N LEU A 8 -3.37 35.03 16.99
CA LEU A 8 -1.93 35.30 16.88
C LEU A 8 -1.66 36.62 16.13
N LEU A 9 -2.41 36.89 15.05
CA LEU A 9 -2.32 38.13 14.27
C LEU A 9 -2.81 39.35 15.09
N ILE A 10 -3.90 39.19 15.85
CA ILE A 10 -4.41 40.21 16.77
C ILE A 10 -3.38 40.49 17.87
N LEU A 11 -2.78 39.46 18.47
CA LEU A 11 -1.78 39.63 19.53
C LEU A 11 -0.51 40.34 19.01
N THR A 12 -0.10 40.02 17.77
CA THR A 12 1.03 40.69 17.11
C THR A 12 0.73 42.16 16.83
N LEU A 13 -0.49 42.49 16.37
CA LEU A 13 -0.95 43.86 16.16
C LEU A 13 -0.99 44.67 17.46
N VAL A 14 -1.48 44.06 18.56
CA VAL A 14 -1.51 44.68 19.88
C VAL A 14 -0.08 44.95 20.39
N LEU A 15 0.85 44.01 20.21
CA LEU A 15 2.25 44.18 20.57
C LEU A 15 2.90 45.34 19.79
N ILE A 16 2.68 45.42 18.48
CA ILE A 16 3.20 46.51 17.63
C ILE A 16 2.62 47.86 18.07
N LEU A 17 1.32 47.92 18.35
CA LEU A 17 0.65 49.14 18.82
C LEU A 17 1.24 49.61 20.15
N LEU A 18 1.55 48.70 21.07
CA LEU A 18 2.14 49.02 22.37
C LEU A 18 3.59 49.50 22.27
N VAL A 19 4.39 48.88 21.40
CA VAL A 19 5.75 49.37 21.12
C VAL A 19 5.72 50.77 20.51
N LEU A 20 4.77 51.04 19.60
CA LEU A 20 4.58 52.39 19.03
C LEU A 20 4.11 53.42 20.07
N LEU A 21 3.25 53.01 21.01
CA LEU A 21 2.82 53.86 22.12
C LEU A 21 3.99 54.14 23.09
N PHE A 22 4.79 53.13 23.41
CA PHE A 22 6.00 53.26 24.24
C PHE A 22 6.96 54.31 23.67
N LEU A 23 7.26 54.23 22.37
CA LEU A 23 8.17 55.16 21.68
C LEU A 23 7.68 56.62 21.67
N LYS A 24 6.41 56.89 22.03
CA LYS A 24 5.79 58.22 21.97
C LYS A 24 5.54 58.85 23.35
N VAL A 25 5.82 58.12 24.43
CA VAL A 25 5.57 58.56 25.80
C VAL A 25 6.80 59.30 26.36
N ASN A 26 6.60 60.47 26.94
CA ASN A 26 7.64 61.33 27.56
C ASN A 26 7.50 61.40 29.10
N ASN A 27 6.72 60.51 29.71
CA ASN A 27 6.39 60.53 31.14
C ASN A 27 6.87 59.22 31.79
N ASP A 28 7.79 59.31 32.76
CA ASP A 28 8.43 58.18 33.43
C ASP A 28 7.42 57.13 33.94
N THR A 29 6.29 57.56 34.51
CA THR A 29 5.28 56.63 35.05
C THR A 29 4.57 55.83 33.96
N ALA A 30 4.38 56.45 32.78
CA ALA A 30 3.74 55.79 31.65
C ALA A 30 4.74 54.87 30.95
N GLU A 31 6.04 55.22 30.92
CA GLU A 31 7.12 54.38 30.42
C GLU A 31 7.19 53.03 31.16
N ASP A 32 7.22 53.07 32.50
CA ASP A 32 7.25 51.87 33.35
C ASP A 32 6.01 50.98 33.15
N PHE A 33 4.83 51.58 33.04
CA PHE A 33 3.60 50.83 32.78
C PHE A 33 3.65 50.11 31.43
N SER A 34 4.09 50.81 30.37
CA SER A 34 4.23 50.20 29.04
C SER A 34 5.30 49.13 28.95
N LEU A 35 6.43 49.24 29.67
CA LEU A 35 7.44 48.19 29.73
C LEU A 35 6.90 46.91 30.38
N ASN A 36 6.17 47.05 31.49
CA ASN A 36 5.53 45.93 32.16
C ASN A 36 4.50 45.24 31.24
N LEU A 37 3.67 46.04 30.55
CA LEU A 37 2.62 45.53 29.67
C LEU A 37 3.22 44.86 28.42
N ILE A 38 4.27 45.43 27.81
CA ILE A 38 5.01 44.80 26.71
C ILE A 38 5.59 43.46 27.17
N THR A 39 6.21 43.42 28.36
CA THR A 39 6.80 42.19 28.91
C THR A 39 5.75 41.10 29.12
N GLU A 40 4.59 41.46 29.67
CA GLU A 40 3.48 40.52 29.88
C GLU A 40 2.92 39.98 28.56
N ILE A 41 2.67 40.84 27.57
CA ILE A 41 2.19 40.40 26.25
C ILE A 41 3.23 39.55 25.52
N LEU A 42 4.51 39.91 25.62
CA LEU A 42 5.59 39.13 25.03
C LEU A 42 5.68 37.74 25.68
N GLY A 43 5.47 37.66 27.00
CA GLY A 43 5.33 36.40 27.74
C GLY A 43 4.16 35.54 27.25
N ILE A 44 2.98 36.13 27.06
CA ILE A 44 1.80 35.46 26.49
C ILE A 44 2.10 34.96 25.07
N PHE A 45 2.71 35.81 24.23
CA PHE A 45 3.05 35.48 22.85
C PHE A 45 4.00 34.28 22.75
N ILE A 46 5.08 34.29 23.54
CA ILE A 46 6.03 33.17 23.60
C ILE A 46 5.30 31.90 24.05
N THR A 47 4.43 32.00 25.05
CA THR A 47 3.70 30.85 25.58
C THR A 47 2.76 30.24 24.54
N VAL A 48 2.01 31.06 23.81
CA VAL A 48 1.14 30.60 22.70
C VAL A 48 1.97 29.91 21.61
N LEU A 49 3.09 30.50 21.19
CA LEU A 49 3.98 29.88 20.20
C LEU A 49 4.55 28.54 20.67
N LEU A 50 4.93 28.43 21.94
CA LEU A 50 5.42 27.18 22.52
C LEU A 50 4.32 26.12 22.56
N ILE A 51 3.08 26.49 22.95
CA ILE A 51 1.93 25.59 22.94
C ILE A 51 1.67 25.07 21.53
N ASP A 52 1.61 25.95 20.53
CA ASP A 52 1.39 25.56 19.13
C ASP A 52 2.48 24.62 18.62
N LEU A 53 3.74 24.90 18.95
CA LEU A 53 4.87 24.07 18.56
C LEU A 53 4.79 22.69 19.23
N VAL A 54 4.39 22.62 20.49
CA VAL A 54 4.19 21.36 21.22
C VAL A 54 3.01 20.57 20.63
N ILE A 55 1.88 21.20 20.37
CA ILE A 55 0.69 20.57 19.76
C ILE A 55 1.06 20.02 18.38
N LYS A 56 1.67 20.84 17.51
CA LYS A 56 2.08 20.41 16.18
C LYS A 56 3.04 19.23 16.23
N ARG A 57 4.05 19.26 17.11
CA ARG A 57 4.97 18.12 17.29
C ARG A 57 4.25 16.86 17.79
N LYS A 58 3.22 17.00 18.61
CA LYS A 58 2.41 15.88 19.09
C LYS A 58 1.58 15.29 17.94
N ASP A 59 0.89 16.13 17.18
CA ASP A 59 0.07 15.74 16.03
C ASP A 59 0.93 15.05 14.96
N ASP A 60 2.11 15.58 14.64
CA ASP A 60 3.04 14.98 13.68
C ASP A 60 3.50 13.59 14.15
N ARG A 61 3.79 13.43 15.45
CA ARG A 61 4.17 12.14 16.04
C ARG A 61 3.02 11.13 16.01
N GLU A 62 1.81 11.56 16.33
CA GLU A 62 0.63 10.70 16.30
C GLU A 62 0.29 10.27 14.86
N LYS A 63 0.31 11.21 13.91
CA LYS A 63 0.14 10.91 12.48
C LYS A 63 1.18 9.90 12.01
N LYS A 64 2.46 10.09 12.34
CA LYS A 64 3.53 9.14 11.97
C LYS A 64 3.32 7.75 12.56
N LYS A 65 2.88 7.65 13.82
CA LYS A 65 2.53 6.37 14.45
C LYS A 65 1.38 5.68 13.73
N ILE A 66 0.34 6.43 13.35
CA ILE A 66 -0.79 5.89 12.59
C ILE A 66 -0.29 5.38 11.24
N LEU A 67 0.46 6.17 10.48
CA LEU A 67 1.02 5.78 9.18
C LEU A 67 1.90 4.52 9.27
N LYS A 68 2.75 4.42 10.30
CA LYS A 68 3.57 3.21 10.53
C LYS A 68 2.70 1.97 10.78
N ASN A 69 1.65 2.11 11.58
CA ASN A 69 0.68 1.02 11.82
C ASN A 69 -0.10 0.67 10.55
N THR A 70 -0.43 1.67 9.73
CA THR A 70 -1.08 1.47 8.43
C THR A 70 -0.18 0.70 7.48
N PHE A 71 1.10 1.08 7.38
CA PHE A 71 2.08 0.36 6.57
C PHE A 71 2.26 -1.09 7.03
N ALA A 72 2.31 -1.33 8.35
CA ALA A 72 2.35 -2.69 8.89
C ALA A 72 1.13 -3.53 8.47
N GLN A 73 -0.06 -2.92 8.38
CA GLN A 73 -1.26 -3.61 7.89
C GLN A 73 -1.27 -3.77 6.37
N PHE A 74 -0.73 -2.81 5.60
CA PHE A 74 -0.56 -2.91 4.15
C PHE A 74 0.35 -4.06 3.74
N LYS A 75 1.43 -4.31 4.49
CA LYS A 75 2.37 -5.39 4.19
C LYS A 75 1.71 -6.76 4.14
N ILE A 76 0.64 -6.99 4.90
CA ILE A 76 -0.03 -8.30 4.96
C ILE A 76 -0.70 -8.67 3.62
N PRO A 77 -1.69 -7.91 3.08
CA PRO A 77 -2.27 -8.19 1.77
C PRO A 77 -1.25 -8.07 0.63
N ALA A 78 -0.29 -7.15 0.72
CA ALA A 78 0.80 -7.05 -0.26
C ALA A 78 1.66 -8.33 -0.32
N GLN A 79 2.09 -8.85 0.83
CA GLN A 79 2.82 -10.12 0.92
C GLN A 79 2.01 -11.30 0.41
N ASN A 80 0.72 -11.36 0.73
CA ASN A 80 -0.16 -12.42 0.25
C ASN A 80 -0.28 -12.40 -1.27
N LEU A 81 -0.40 -11.21 -1.88
CA LEU A 81 -0.47 -11.05 -3.34
C LEU A 81 0.84 -11.51 -4.02
N LEU A 82 1.98 -11.04 -3.51
CA LEU A 82 3.29 -11.43 -4.06
C LEU A 82 3.58 -12.91 -3.86
N SER A 83 3.21 -13.47 -2.70
CA SER A 83 3.35 -14.90 -2.40
C SER A 83 2.47 -15.77 -3.29
N PHE A 84 1.25 -15.32 -3.59
CA PHE A 84 0.36 -15.98 -4.54
C PHE A 84 0.99 -16.06 -5.93
N PHE A 85 1.52 -14.95 -6.47
CA PHE A 85 2.18 -14.96 -7.77
C PHE A 85 3.46 -15.81 -7.78
N ALA A 86 4.25 -15.78 -6.71
CA ALA A 86 5.42 -16.66 -6.60
C ALA A 86 5.02 -18.15 -6.54
N SER A 87 3.90 -18.48 -5.90
CA SER A 87 3.37 -19.85 -5.86
C SER A 87 2.90 -20.31 -7.25
N ILE A 88 2.19 -19.44 -7.98
CA ILE A 88 1.84 -19.67 -9.39
C ILE A 88 3.11 -19.87 -10.22
N TYR A 89 4.14 -19.05 -10.01
CA TYR A 89 5.39 -19.16 -10.74
C TYR A 89 6.01 -20.55 -10.56
N LYS A 90 6.14 -21.00 -9.31
CA LYS A 90 6.67 -22.33 -9.01
C LYS A 90 5.83 -23.45 -9.65
N ALA A 91 4.51 -23.34 -9.59
CA ALA A 91 3.60 -24.35 -10.13
C ALA A 91 3.58 -24.43 -11.67
N SER A 92 4.01 -23.36 -12.33
CA SER A 92 3.95 -23.20 -13.79
C SER A 92 5.30 -23.29 -14.49
N THR A 93 6.42 -23.11 -13.79
CA THR A 93 7.77 -23.18 -14.37
C THR A 93 8.33 -24.60 -14.39
N ASP A 94 8.99 -24.96 -15.50
CA ASP A 94 9.68 -26.24 -15.68
C ASP A 94 11.02 -26.29 -14.94
N THR A 95 11.66 -25.14 -14.78
CA THR A 95 12.98 -25.04 -14.15
C THR A 95 12.94 -24.02 -13.03
N LYS A 96 13.72 -24.29 -11.98
CA LYS A 96 13.93 -23.36 -10.88
C LYS A 96 14.63 -22.10 -11.42
N PRO A 97 14.10 -20.89 -11.17
CA PRO A 97 14.71 -19.64 -11.65
C PRO A 97 16.08 -19.43 -11.03
N LYS A 98 16.93 -18.61 -11.66
CA LYS A 98 18.24 -18.26 -11.10
C LYS A 98 18.11 -17.35 -9.89
N GLU A 99 17.12 -16.48 -9.91
CA GLU A 99 16.79 -15.47 -8.91
C GLU A 99 15.96 -16.03 -7.74
N TRP A 100 15.87 -17.36 -7.60
CA TRP A 100 15.02 -18.03 -6.62
C TRP A 100 15.32 -17.67 -5.14
N ASN A 101 16.54 -17.21 -4.86
CA ASN A 101 17.02 -16.83 -3.52
C ASN A 101 17.12 -15.31 -3.33
N THR A 102 16.36 -14.55 -4.12
CA THR A 102 16.32 -13.08 -4.07
C THR A 102 14.99 -12.58 -3.49
N ASP A 103 14.80 -11.25 -3.45
CA ASP A 103 13.55 -10.65 -3.01
C ASP A 103 12.43 -10.80 -4.05
N TYR A 104 11.19 -10.55 -3.66
CA TYR A 104 10.04 -10.65 -4.56
C TYR A 104 10.20 -9.76 -5.80
N LYS A 105 10.80 -8.58 -5.64
CA LYS A 105 11.00 -7.64 -6.75
C LYS A 105 11.89 -8.24 -7.82
N SER A 106 13.03 -8.81 -7.43
CA SER A 106 13.94 -9.45 -8.39
C SER A 106 13.34 -10.72 -8.98
N LEU A 107 12.71 -11.57 -8.16
CA LEU A 107 12.11 -12.83 -8.60
C LEU A 107 11.00 -12.64 -9.64
N LEU A 108 10.09 -11.70 -9.39
CA LEU A 108 8.89 -11.47 -10.20
C LEU A 108 9.12 -10.49 -11.36
N SER A 109 10.30 -9.87 -11.46
CA SER A 109 10.63 -8.98 -12.59
C SER A 109 11.20 -9.72 -13.81
N THR A 110 11.42 -11.03 -13.72
CA THR A 110 12.05 -11.81 -14.80
C THR A 110 11.08 -12.08 -15.95
N GLU A 111 11.57 -12.08 -17.20
CA GLU A 111 10.76 -12.52 -18.35
C GLU A 111 10.30 -13.98 -18.19
N GLN A 112 11.13 -14.82 -17.59
CA GLN A 112 10.80 -16.21 -17.29
C GLN A 112 9.54 -16.33 -16.42
N PHE A 113 9.37 -15.45 -15.43
CA PHE A 113 8.14 -15.41 -14.63
C PHE A 113 6.92 -15.17 -15.52
N TYR A 114 6.92 -14.09 -16.31
CA TYR A 114 5.79 -13.71 -17.14
C TYR A 114 5.46 -14.71 -18.24
N ASP A 115 6.46 -15.43 -18.75
CA ASP A 115 6.22 -16.53 -19.70
C ASP A 115 5.63 -17.77 -19.00
N SER A 116 6.16 -18.12 -17.81
CA SER A 116 5.72 -19.31 -17.09
C SER A 116 4.26 -19.25 -16.67
N ILE A 117 3.81 -18.12 -16.10
CA ILE A 117 2.46 -17.99 -15.52
C ILE A 117 1.32 -18.16 -16.54
N LYS A 118 1.58 -17.93 -17.83
CA LYS A 118 0.60 -18.15 -18.92
C LYS A 118 0.23 -19.63 -19.09
N HIS A 119 1.10 -20.50 -18.64
CA HIS A 119 0.96 -21.95 -18.75
C HIS A 119 0.33 -22.59 -17.52
N LEU A 120 -0.10 -21.82 -16.50
CA LEU A 120 -0.79 -22.38 -15.36
C LEU A 120 -2.21 -22.84 -15.75
N ASP A 121 -2.51 -24.11 -15.54
CA ASP A 121 -3.86 -24.63 -15.64
C ASP A 121 -4.61 -24.45 -14.32
N PHE A 122 -5.60 -23.56 -14.31
CA PHE A 122 -6.36 -23.25 -13.11
C PHE A 122 -7.32 -24.38 -12.69
N LEU A 123 -7.58 -25.37 -13.57
CA LEU A 123 -8.41 -26.54 -13.22
C LEU A 123 -7.66 -27.56 -12.36
N LYS A 124 -6.33 -27.52 -12.36
CA LYS A 124 -5.50 -28.43 -11.56
C LYS A 124 -5.57 -28.10 -10.07
N THR A 125 -5.23 -29.10 -9.26
CA THR A 125 -5.20 -29.01 -7.80
C THR A 125 -4.16 -27.99 -7.33
N ALA A 126 -4.59 -27.05 -6.49
CA ALA A 126 -3.74 -26.09 -5.81
C ALA A 126 -3.11 -26.72 -4.55
N PRO A 127 -1.92 -26.23 -4.12
CA PRO A 127 -1.15 -26.77 -3.00
C PRO A 127 -1.71 -26.32 -1.64
N VAL A 128 -3.00 -26.53 -1.39
CA VAL A 128 -3.70 -26.07 -0.18
C VAL A 128 -4.56 -27.15 0.46
N THR A 129 -4.86 -26.95 1.75
CA THR A 129 -5.75 -27.81 2.54
C THR A 129 -6.95 -27.00 3.02
N PRO A 130 -8.20 -27.45 2.80
CA PRO A 130 -8.59 -28.66 2.04
C PRO A 130 -8.21 -28.56 0.57
N SER A 131 -8.03 -29.72 -0.08
CA SER A 131 -7.68 -29.80 -1.50
C SER A 131 -8.74 -29.12 -2.35
N THR A 132 -8.31 -28.18 -3.19
CA THR A 132 -9.16 -27.46 -4.14
C THR A 132 -8.36 -27.14 -5.40
N ASN A 133 -9.03 -26.79 -6.49
CA ASN A 133 -8.35 -26.31 -7.69
C ASN A 133 -7.82 -24.87 -7.54
N TRP A 134 -6.94 -24.49 -8.46
CA TRP A 134 -6.39 -23.14 -8.53
C TRP A 134 -7.46 -22.07 -8.73
N ILE A 135 -8.54 -22.31 -9.50
CA ILE A 135 -9.66 -21.36 -9.63
C ILE A 135 -10.19 -20.91 -8.26
N ASN A 136 -10.59 -21.87 -7.43
CA ASN A 136 -11.17 -21.60 -6.12
C ASN A 136 -10.13 -21.05 -5.15
N HIS A 137 -8.89 -21.55 -5.22
CA HIS A 137 -7.80 -21.03 -4.40
C HIS A 137 -7.52 -19.56 -4.71
N SER A 138 -7.40 -19.20 -6.00
CA SER A 138 -7.25 -17.83 -6.47
C SER A 138 -8.42 -16.96 -6.03
N HIS A 139 -9.65 -17.46 -6.11
CA HIS A 139 -10.82 -16.73 -5.63
C HIS A 139 -10.71 -16.36 -4.15
N HIS A 140 -10.37 -17.32 -3.28
CA HIS A 140 -10.19 -17.07 -1.86
C HIS A 140 -9.03 -16.12 -1.57
N GLN A 141 -7.89 -16.30 -2.22
CA GLN A 141 -6.72 -15.44 -2.04
C GLN A 141 -7.02 -14.00 -2.47
N MET A 142 -7.57 -13.79 -3.66
CA MET A 142 -7.86 -12.45 -4.17
C MET A 142 -8.94 -11.74 -3.35
N THR A 143 -9.97 -12.47 -2.89
CA THR A 143 -10.98 -11.90 -2.00
C THR A 143 -10.36 -11.45 -0.68
N GLY A 144 -9.47 -12.26 -0.10
CA GLY A 144 -8.76 -11.91 1.13
C GLY A 144 -7.83 -10.70 0.96
N ILE A 145 -7.12 -10.62 -0.16
CA ILE A 145 -6.24 -9.48 -0.51
C ILE A 145 -7.06 -8.21 -0.70
N LYS A 146 -8.13 -8.28 -1.49
CA LYS A 146 -9.06 -7.17 -1.73
C LYS A 146 -9.63 -6.63 -0.41
N ASN A 147 -10.22 -7.50 0.40
CA ASN A 147 -10.76 -7.12 1.71
C ASN A 147 -9.68 -6.56 2.64
N GLY A 148 -8.43 -7.02 2.50
CA GLY A 148 -7.28 -6.52 3.23
C GLY A 148 -6.97 -5.07 2.89
N PHE A 149 -6.96 -4.71 1.61
CA PHE A 149 -6.76 -3.33 1.15
C PHE A 149 -7.97 -2.43 1.50
N GLU A 150 -9.20 -2.89 1.29
CA GLU A 150 -10.43 -2.16 1.66
C GLU A 150 -10.45 -1.82 3.16
N LYS A 151 -10.12 -2.79 4.01
CA LYS A 151 -10.06 -2.58 5.46
C LYS A 151 -9.03 -1.52 5.86
N ILE A 152 -7.94 -1.38 5.11
CA ILE A 152 -6.95 -0.33 5.35
C ILE A 152 -7.54 1.03 5.01
N ILE A 153 -8.20 1.15 3.86
CA ILE A 153 -8.89 2.37 3.44
C ILE A 153 -9.93 2.75 4.51
N ASP A 154 -10.85 1.85 4.84
CA ASP A 154 -11.93 2.10 5.80
C ASP A 154 -11.42 2.54 7.18
N LYS A 155 -10.35 1.89 7.66
CA LYS A 155 -9.82 2.13 9.01
C LYS A 155 -8.93 3.37 9.09
N TYR A 156 -8.23 3.71 8.01
CA TYR A 156 -7.17 4.72 8.04
C TYR A 156 -7.38 5.90 7.07
N ALA A 157 -8.48 5.97 6.32
CA ALA A 157 -8.75 7.04 5.36
C ALA A 157 -8.56 8.46 5.93
N PHE A 158 -8.89 8.68 7.21
CA PHE A 158 -8.73 10.00 7.85
C PHE A 158 -7.28 10.45 8.02
N ALA A 159 -6.32 9.51 8.01
CA ALA A 159 -4.90 9.77 8.24
C ALA A 159 -4.05 9.63 6.97
N LEU A 160 -4.59 8.97 5.94
CA LEU A 160 -3.96 8.78 4.64
C LEU A 160 -4.08 10.04 3.78
N ASP A 161 -3.08 10.28 2.94
CA ASP A 161 -3.20 11.26 1.87
C ASP A 161 -4.00 10.69 0.69
N SER A 162 -4.39 11.58 -0.22
CA SER A 162 -5.17 11.22 -1.40
C SER A 162 -4.45 10.24 -2.33
N GLN A 163 -3.11 10.28 -2.35
CA GLN A 163 -2.31 9.42 -3.22
C GLN A 163 -2.41 7.96 -2.75
N ILE A 164 -2.17 7.70 -1.46
CA ILE A 164 -2.29 6.34 -0.90
C ILE A 164 -3.71 5.82 -1.05
N ILE A 165 -4.72 6.65 -0.80
CA ILE A 165 -6.12 6.24 -0.96
C ILE A 165 -6.37 5.81 -2.42
N SER A 166 -5.98 6.64 -3.38
CA SER A 166 -6.12 6.33 -4.81
C SER A 166 -5.37 5.06 -5.21
N ASP A 167 -4.15 4.85 -4.70
CA ASP A 167 -3.37 3.67 -5.03
C ASP A 167 -3.94 2.38 -4.40
N LEU A 168 -4.44 2.46 -3.16
CA LEU A 168 -5.11 1.34 -2.51
C LEU A 168 -6.45 1.01 -3.19
N GLU A 169 -7.20 2.03 -3.63
CA GLU A 169 -8.42 1.84 -4.43
C GLU A 169 -8.11 1.20 -5.78
N TRP A 170 -7.02 1.61 -6.43
CA TRP A 170 -6.55 0.99 -7.67
C TRP A 170 -6.17 -0.48 -7.44
N LEU A 171 -5.41 -0.79 -6.39
CA LEU A 171 -5.04 -2.16 -6.04
C LEU A 171 -6.29 -3.01 -5.75
N THR A 172 -7.25 -2.46 -5.03
CA THR A 172 -8.51 -3.14 -4.68
C THR A 172 -9.36 -3.45 -5.91
N ASN A 173 -9.40 -2.53 -6.88
CA ASN A 173 -10.26 -2.60 -8.06
C ASN A 173 -9.52 -3.05 -9.32
N ASN A 174 -8.27 -3.48 -9.21
CA ASN A 174 -7.49 -3.92 -10.36
C ASN A 174 -8.18 -5.10 -11.04
N TRP A 175 -8.25 -5.06 -12.37
CA TRP A 175 -8.99 -6.03 -13.15
C TRP A 175 -8.42 -7.46 -13.02
N ILE A 176 -7.12 -7.64 -12.78
CA ILE A 176 -6.50 -8.96 -12.55
C ILE A 176 -7.01 -9.56 -11.23
N ILE A 177 -7.11 -8.75 -10.17
CA ILE A 177 -7.69 -9.17 -8.90
C ILE A 177 -9.17 -9.54 -9.08
N ASN A 178 -9.91 -8.74 -9.86
CA ASN A 178 -11.32 -8.98 -10.14
C ASN A 178 -11.55 -10.26 -10.99
N ILE A 179 -10.73 -10.53 -12.01
CA ILE A 179 -10.89 -11.73 -12.85
C ILE A 179 -10.50 -13.00 -12.09
N LEU A 180 -9.40 -12.96 -11.33
CA LEU A 180 -8.97 -14.08 -10.49
C LEU A 180 -9.97 -14.36 -9.35
N SER A 181 -10.62 -13.32 -8.80
CA SER A 181 -11.72 -13.49 -7.86
C SER A 181 -13.01 -13.97 -8.50
N SER A 182 -13.22 -13.73 -9.81
CA SER A 182 -14.42 -14.17 -10.51
C SER A 182 -14.31 -15.56 -11.16
N GLY A 183 -13.16 -16.23 -11.05
CA GLY A 183 -12.89 -17.52 -11.68
C GLY A 183 -14.00 -18.58 -11.51
N PRO A 184 -14.55 -18.81 -10.29
CA PRO A 184 -15.63 -19.78 -10.09
C PRO A 184 -16.91 -19.43 -10.86
N ILE A 185 -17.20 -18.14 -11.05
CA ILE A 185 -18.37 -17.67 -11.80
C ILE A 185 -18.19 -18.00 -13.29
N ILE A 186 -16.98 -17.82 -13.82
CA ILE A 186 -16.66 -18.18 -15.20
C ILE A 186 -16.89 -19.68 -15.43
N LEU A 187 -16.39 -20.52 -14.51
CA LEU A 187 -16.58 -21.97 -14.60
C LEU A 187 -18.06 -22.39 -14.51
N ALA A 188 -18.83 -21.77 -13.60
CA ALA A 188 -20.26 -22.03 -13.47
C ALA A 188 -21.02 -21.64 -14.74
N SER A 189 -20.64 -20.53 -15.38
CA SER A 189 -21.19 -20.11 -16.67
C SER A 189 -20.89 -21.13 -17.76
N ASP A 190 -19.66 -21.61 -17.89
CA ASP A 190 -19.30 -22.63 -18.89
C ASP A 190 -20.12 -23.91 -18.71
N GLN A 191 -20.29 -24.36 -17.46
CA GLN A 191 -21.09 -25.53 -17.11
C GLN A 191 -22.57 -25.33 -17.50
N SER A 192 -23.13 -24.13 -17.26
CA SER A 192 -24.51 -23.80 -17.65
C SER A 192 -24.73 -23.83 -19.17
N MET A 193 -23.66 -23.59 -19.94
CA MET A 193 -23.66 -23.61 -21.41
C MET A 193 -23.27 -24.98 -21.99
N ASN A 194 -23.12 -26.02 -21.16
CA ASN A 194 -22.58 -27.34 -21.55
C ASN A 194 -21.19 -27.27 -22.22
N HIS A 195 -20.41 -26.23 -21.94
CA HIS A 195 -19.05 -26.10 -22.43
C HIS A 195 -18.08 -26.77 -21.43
N LYS A 196 -17.36 -27.80 -21.88
CA LYS A 196 -16.32 -28.46 -21.09
C LYS A 196 -14.95 -27.99 -21.54
N ARG A 197 -14.23 -27.31 -20.65
CA ARG A 197 -12.84 -26.89 -20.88
C ARG A 197 -11.88 -28.02 -20.52
N GLU A 198 -10.93 -28.31 -21.40
CA GLU A 198 -9.85 -29.26 -21.14
C GLU A 198 -8.76 -28.65 -20.24
N TYR A 199 -8.51 -27.35 -20.39
CA TYR A 199 -7.60 -26.55 -19.57
C TYR A 199 -8.17 -25.13 -19.41
N PHE A 200 -7.73 -24.43 -18.37
CA PHE A 200 -8.15 -23.04 -18.13
C PHE A 200 -6.99 -22.14 -17.72
N CYS A 201 -6.44 -21.40 -18.68
CA CYS A 201 -5.36 -20.43 -18.44
C CYS A 201 -5.90 -19.02 -18.26
N LEU A 202 -6.29 -18.67 -17.04
CA LEU A 202 -6.88 -17.35 -16.75
C LEU A 202 -5.88 -16.19 -16.93
N LEU A 203 -4.58 -16.49 -16.89
CA LEU A 203 -3.49 -15.53 -17.08
C LEU A 203 -2.85 -15.60 -18.48
N ALA A 204 -3.48 -16.27 -19.45
CA ALA A 204 -3.05 -16.27 -20.85
C ALA A 204 -3.40 -14.94 -21.55
N ILE A 205 -2.98 -13.83 -20.95
CA ILE A 205 -3.21 -12.48 -21.45
C ILE A 205 -2.24 -12.28 -22.63
N GLN A 206 -2.78 -12.21 -23.85
CA GLN A 206 -2.02 -11.80 -25.02
C GLN A 206 -2.00 -10.27 -25.10
N ASN A 207 -0.83 -9.67 -25.30
CA ASN A 207 -0.74 -8.25 -25.64
C ASN A 207 -1.21 -8.07 -27.08
N GLU A 208 -2.51 -7.99 -27.32
CA GLU A 208 -3.09 -7.79 -28.66
C GLU A 208 -2.72 -6.43 -29.27
N THR A 209 -2.24 -5.46 -28.47
CA THR A 209 -2.08 -4.06 -28.88
C THR A 209 -0.64 -3.61 -29.16
N GLY A 210 0.37 -4.49 -29.07
CA GLY A 210 1.77 -4.07 -29.22
C GLY A 210 2.25 -3.08 -28.14
N ILE A 211 1.45 -2.90 -27.07
CA ILE A 211 1.85 -2.17 -25.87
C ILE A 211 2.76 -3.10 -25.06
N GLU A 212 3.95 -2.61 -24.72
CA GLU A 212 5.04 -3.36 -24.08
C GLU A 212 4.73 -3.81 -22.63
N ASP A 213 3.69 -3.28 -22.00
CA ASP A 213 3.47 -3.48 -20.57
C ASP A 213 2.54 -4.66 -20.27
N ASN A 214 3.09 -5.65 -19.56
CA ASN A 214 2.36 -6.79 -19.02
C ASN A 214 1.47 -6.30 -17.85
N PRO A 215 0.14 -6.50 -17.87
CA PRO A 215 -0.74 -6.02 -16.80
C PRO A 215 -0.42 -6.59 -15.41
N ILE A 216 0.14 -7.80 -15.35
CA ILE A 216 0.58 -8.42 -14.09
C ILE A 216 1.82 -7.71 -13.55
N LYS A 217 2.71 -7.26 -14.45
CA LYS A 217 3.86 -6.42 -14.09
C LYS A 217 3.39 -5.11 -13.49
N GLU A 218 2.44 -4.44 -14.12
CA GLU A 218 1.85 -3.18 -13.61
C GLU A 218 1.28 -3.36 -12.20
N LEU A 219 0.54 -4.45 -11.95
CA LEU A 219 0.00 -4.76 -10.63
C LEU A 219 1.11 -4.97 -9.59
N ILE A 220 2.13 -5.75 -9.92
CA ILE A 220 3.26 -6.04 -9.01
C ILE A 220 4.06 -4.77 -8.74
N ASP A 221 4.34 -3.97 -9.77
CA ASP A 221 5.08 -2.71 -9.67
C ASP A 221 4.33 -1.71 -8.80
N LYS A 222 3.00 -1.61 -8.93
CA LYS A 222 2.18 -0.74 -8.07
C LYS A 222 2.25 -1.15 -6.60
N VAL A 223 2.31 -2.45 -6.27
CA VAL A 223 2.49 -2.90 -4.88
C VAL A 223 3.80 -2.37 -4.30
N PHE A 224 4.89 -2.43 -5.07
CA PHE A 224 6.18 -1.91 -4.65
C PHE A 224 6.21 -0.38 -4.61
N GLU A 225 5.57 0.31 -5.55
CA GLU A 225 5.42 1.76 -5.57
C GLU A 225 4.75 2.26 -4.28
N VAL A 226 3.62 1.65 -3.90
CA VAL A 226 2.91 1.98 -2.65
C VAL A 226 3.76 1.68 -1.43
N ALA A 227 4.48 0.57 -1.43
CA ALA A 227 5.40 0.23 -0.34
C ALA A 227 6.51 1.28 -0.18
N GLU A 228 7.15 1.70 -1.28
CA GLU A 228 8.19 2.74 -1.28
C GLU A 228 7.64 4.10 -0.85
N TYR A 229 6.42 4.44 -1.29
CA TYR A 229 5.75 5.66 -0.83
C TYR A 229 5.55 5.64 0.69
N PHE A 230 5.03 4.55 1.25
CA PHE A 230 4.89 4.40 2.70
C PHE A 230 6.23 4.53 3.43
N LYS A 231 7.30 3.91 2.92
CA LYS A 231 8.65 4.05 3.52
C LYS A 231 9.10 5.51 3.53
N SER A 232 8.90 6.23 2.44
CA SER A 232 9.30 7.64 2.30
C SER A 232 8.65 8.57 3.33
N ILE A 233 7.43 8.27 3.77
CA ILE A 233 6.68 9.09 4.74
C ILE A 233 6.75 8.58 6.18
N THR A 234 7.20 7.33 6.41
CA THR A 234 7.27 6.72 7.75
C THR A 234 8.68 6.59 8.30
N ASP A 235 9.72 6.77 7.47
CA ASP A 235 11.11 6.41 7.76
C ASP A 235 11.29 4.92 8.11
N GLU A 236 10.38 4.06 7.64
CA GLU A 236 10.48 2.62 7.85
C GLU A 236 11.46 2.00 6.85
N THR A 237 12.37 1.15 7.33
CA THR A 237 13.35 0.44 6.49
C THR A 237 12.97 -1.01 6.23
N SER A 238 11.81 -1.46 6.73
CA SER A 238 11.40 -2.86 6.60
C SER A 238 10.94 -3.16 5.18
N ASP A 239 11.55 -4.15 4.54
CA ASP A 239 11.17 -4.61 3.22
C ASP A 239 10.09 -5.70 3.26
N ILE A 240 9.44 -5.90 2.12
CA ILE A 240 8.57 -7.05 1.90
C ILE A 240 9.46 -8.24 1.53
N HIS A 241 9.81 -9.04 2.54
CA HIS A 241 10.70 -10.18 2.34
C HIS A 241 10.01 -11.38 1.72
N TYR A 242 10.76 -12.03 0.84
CA TYR A 242 10.49 -13.33 0.27
C TYR A 242 10.87 -14.44 1.25
N SER A 243 10.17 -15.59 1.23
CA SER A 243 10.56 -16.76 2.02
C SER A 243 11.31 -17.77 1.16
N ASP A 244 12.56 -18.06 1.52
CA ASP A 244 13.41 -19.06 0.86
C ASP A 244 12.79 -20.46 0.81
N SER A 245 11.81 -20.73 1.69
CA SER A 245 11.12 -22.01 1.79
C SER A 245 10.28 -22.34 0.56
N LEU A 246 9.80 -21.33 -0.20
CA LEU A 246 8.88 -21.58 -1.30
C LEU A 246 9.52 -22.44 -2.40
N TRP A 247 10.83 -22.33 -2.68
CA TRP A 247 11.51 -23.14 -3.70
C TRP A 247 12.13 -24.45 -3.19
N GLN A 248 11.80 -24.89 -1.98
CA GLN A 248 12.23 -26.21 -1.50
C GLN A 248 11.46 -27.32 -2.23
N GLU A 249 12.12 -28.43 -2.51
CA GLU A 249 11.53 -29.56 -3.26
C GLU A 249 10.49 -30.34 -2.45
N ASN A 250 10.58 -30.29 -1.12
CA ASN A 250 9.62 -30.88 -0.19
C ASN A 250 8.39 -29.99 0.06
N MET A 251 8.35 -28.78 -0.53
CA MET A 251 7.24 -27.84 -0.39
C MET A 251 6.36 -27.87 -1.65
N SER A 252 5.04 -27.91 -1.47
CA SER A 252 4.08 -27.74 -2.57
C SER A 252 3.92 -26.25 -2.89
N PRO A 253 3.63 -25.85 -4.14
CA PRO A 253 3.50 -26.70 -5.32
C PRO A 253 4.87 -27.20 -5.79
N LYS A 254 4.92 -28.36 -6.46
CA LYS A 254 6.12 -28.85 -7.14
C LYS A 254 6.30 -28.12 -8.48
N LEU A 255 7.53 -28.13 -9.00
CA LEU A 255 7.84 -27.57 -10.32
C LEU A 255 6.95 -28.22 -11.39
N SER A 256 6.37 -27.39 -12.26
CA SER A 256 5.43 -27.78 -13.33
C SER A 256 4.23 -28.63 -12.92
N GLU A 257 3.92 -28.73 -11.63
CA GLU A 257 2.80 -29.55 -11.16
C GLU A 257 1.47 -29.14 -11.79
N SER A 258 1.29 -27.83 -12.01
CA SER A 258 0.06 -27.25 -12.53
C SER A 258 0.20 -26.66 -13.94
N ARG A 259 1.29 -26.96 -14.66
CA ARG A 259 1.51 -26.49 -16.03
C ARG A 259 0.59 -27.22 -17.02
N VAL A 260 0.05 -26.55 -18.03
CA VAL A 260 -0.70 -27.20 -19.12
C VAL A 260 0.22 -28.18 -19.84
N SER A 261 -0.25 -29.42 -20.02
CA SER A 261 0.45 -30.43 -20.81
C SER A 261 0.16 -30.14 -22.29
N VAL A 262 1.06 -29.44 -22.97
CA VAL A 262 0.99 -29.33 -24.43
C VAL A 262 1.47 -30.66 -25.00
N THR A 263 0.53 -31.52 -25.39
CA THR A 263 0.78 -32.69 -26.26
C THR A 263 0.87 -32.27 -27.71
#